data_AF-A0A8H6LRY5-F1
#
_entry.id   AF-A0A8H6LRY5-F1
#
_cell.length_a   1.000
_cell.length_b   1.000
_cell.length_c   1.000
_cell.angle_alpha   90.00
_cell.angle_beta   90.00
_cell.angle_gamma   90.00
#
_symmetry.space_group_name_H-M   'P 1'
#
loop_
_entity.id
_entity.type
_entity.pdbx_description
1 polymer ?
#
loop_
_entity_poly.entity_id
_entity_poly.type
_entity_poly.pdbx_seq_one_letter_code
_entity_poly.pdbx_strand_id
1 'polypeptide(L)'
;MSTGDCIPGNPDIAGVGVRIAIYVQTLLCFFPAFWALLDGKVSQGELDAAENQATTNLVLAFAILISSIVQAQTLGLTNYHASIVLNMSWLNNTNAFIYFLLYIQHKGQVGIRGRVEPTWRAWVQHIRELAASIVHPGTSVSNPGGVGPDPELGRTDSVLDGASTRSGAERTQIEDQQGQDSARAGAKLLVKRFVLLLGSLHLSLMAGLGLWLWSNIRTFGEEQDTVNNCAAKHALLAILGKYVPFASEALRVVSLAIYAVFLVPGVNLLLPIVVFLGFYHLHRVAPTPKVAGSGGTPDSYIRRSRFWVWIRRASKAIVQRWGILPPFIGLIFLLAINLIFIVDIELALKQNAGLQGKDEAEWGFGQILAMLLLFMPLRDLAETFLARRMKQRQKDLDMALGAAINAGDESMVRTWIARGANLNAKFEDGITAICMACNLEDLDVIRALLEAGADPNIKDGYRRDTYMVASDNLNCLRLLSRVEEGSLGLKSDTLSYVLAN
;
A
#
# COMPACT_ATOMS: atom_id res chain seq x y z
N MET A 1 9.07 -48.43 -24.22
CA MET A 1 10.24 -47.57 -23.91
C MET A 1 9.94 -46.86 -22.61
N SER A 2 10.91 -46.73 -21.71
CA SER A 2 10.79 -45.83 -20.56
C SER A 2 10.62 -44.41 -21.08
N THR A 3 9.57 -43.70 -20.68
CA THR A 3 9.33 -42.29 -21.02
C THR A 3 10.02 -41.35 -20.02
N GLY A 4 11.06 -41.82 -19.32
CA GLY A 4 11.80 -41.02 -18.36
C GLY A 4 12.60 -39.93 -19.04
N ASP A 5 12.53 -38.73 -18.45
CA ASP A 5 13.47 -37.63 -18.66
C ASP A 5 13.50 -37.10 -20.12
N CYS A 6 12.32 -36.82 -20.72
CA CYS A 6 12.19 -36.28 -22.08
C CYS A 6 12.06 -34.75 -22.18
N ILE A 7 11.85 -34.06 -21.06
CA ILE A 7 11.86 -32.59 -20.95
C ILE A 7 13.11 -32.24 -20.14
N PRO A 8 14.15 -31.62 -20.73
CA PRO A 8 15.36 -31.23 -20.00
C PRO A 8 15.02 -30.20 -18.92
N GLY A 9 15.65 -30.30 -17.74
CA GLY A 9 15.41 -29.41 -16.61
C GLY A 9 15.82 -27.96 -16.90
N ASN A 10 15.20 -27.01 -16.20
CA ASN A 10 15.60 -25.62 -16.18
C ASN A 10 15.41 -25.02 -14.76
N PRO A 11 16.25 -25.44 -13.81
CA PRO A 11 16.13 -25.03 -12.41
C PRO A 11 16.29 -23.52 -12.18
N ASP A 12 17.00 -22.80 -13.07
CA ASP A 12 17.26 -21.36 -12.91
C ASP A 12 16.06 -20.46 -13.24
N ILE A 13 15.11 -20.95 -14.06
CA ILE A 13 13.91 -20.18 -14.44
C ILE A 13 12.63 -20.78 -13.87
N ALA A 14 12.45 -22.11 -13.95
CA ALA A 14 11.23 -22.78 -13.51
C ALA A 14 11.37 -23.52 -12.17
N GLY A 15 12.61 -23.67 -11.67
CA GLY A 15 12.94 -24.49 -10.51
C GLY A 15 12.34 -24.02 -9.19
N VAL A 16 12.37 -24.92 -8.20
CA VAL A 16 11.61 -24.81 -6.96
C VAL A 16 11.90 -23.52 -6.17
N GLY A 17 13.15 -23.06 -6.14
CA GLY A 17 13.52 -21.80 -5.48
C GLY A 17 12.85 -20.57 -6.11
N VAL A 18 12.82 -20.47 -7.44
CA VAL A 18 12.18 -19.34 -8.14
C VAL A 18 10.67 -19.33 -7.89
N ARG A 19 10.02 -20.50 -7.96
CA ARG A 19 8.58 -20.63 -7.69
C ARG A 19 8.23 -20.22 -6.26
N ILE A 20 8.93 -20.76 -5.26
CA ILE A 20 8.69 -20.42 -3.85
C ILE A 20 8.92 -18.93 -3.61
N ALA A 21 9.95 -18.31 -4.20
CA ALA A 21 10.18 -16.87 -4.08
C ALA A 21 8.96 -16.05 -4.54
N ILE A 22 8.46 -16.34 -5.74
CA ILE A 22 7.31 -15.65 -6.33
C ILE A 22 6.02 -15.90 -5.53
N TYR A 23 5.79 -17.14 -5.08
CA TYR A 23 4.62 -17.47 -4.26
C TYR A 23 4.65 -16.70 -2.94
N VAL A 24 5.79 -16.68 -2.25
CA VAL A 24 5.97 -15.95 -0.98
C VAL A 24 5.85 -14.44 -1.20
N GLN A 25 6.53 -13.86 -2.18
CA GLN A 25 6.39 -12.44 -2.54
C GLN A 25 4.95 -12.02 -2.82
N THR A 26 4.24 -12.82 -3.61
CA THR A 26 2.85 -12.55 -3.99
C THR A 26 1.93 -12.62 -2.78
N LEU A 27 2.06 -13.64 -1.93
CA LEU A 27 1.27 -13.76 -0.70
C LEU A 27 1.60 -12.66 0.33
N LEU A 28 2.88 -12.26 0.44
CA LEU A 28 3.32 -11.18 1.32
C LEU A 28 2.68 -9.82 0.96
N CYS A 29 2.35 -9.56 -0.31
CA CYS A 29 1.70 -8.31 -0.74
C CYS A 29 0.27 -8.14 -0.19
N PHE A 30 -0.42 -9.25 0.10
CA PHE A 30 -1.80 -9.19 0.60
C PHE A 30 -1.87 -8.71 2.06
N PHE A 31 -0.85 -8.97 2.89
CA PHE A 31 -0.90 -8.63 4.31
C PHE A 31 -0.98 -7.12 4.56
N PRO A 32 -0.07 -6.26 4.06
CA PRO A 32 -0.18 -4.80 4.27
C PRO A 32 -1.47 -4.23 3.68
N ALA A 33 -1.89 -4.71 2.50
CA ALA A 33 -3.10 -4.26 1.83
C ALA A 33 -4.37 -4.60 2.62
N PHE A 34 -4.47 -5.82 3.16
CA PHE A 34 -5.57 -6.24 4.00
C PHE A 34 -5.66 -5.38 5.26
N TRP A 35 -4.52 -5.12 5.92
CA TRP A 35 -4.45 -4.27 7.11
C TRP A 35 -4.79 -2.80 6.84
N ALA A 36 -4.32 -2.21 5.74
CA ALA A 36 -4.68 -0.84 5.35
C ALA A 36 -6.19 -0.69 5.07
N LEU A 37 -6.83 -1.72 4.51
CA LEU A 37 -8.28 -1.75 4.34
C LEU A 37 -9.02 -2.01 5.66
N LEU A 38 -8.47 -2.82 6.58
CA LEU A 38 -9.07 -3.07 7.90
C LEU A 38 -9.21 -1.80 8.76
N ASP A 39 -8.34 -0.81 8.61
CA ASP A 39 -8.45 0.46 9.34
C ASP A 39 -9.41 1.45 8.65
N GLY A 40 -9.85 1.14 7.43
CA GLY A 40 -10.82 1.91 6.64
C GLY A 40 -10.27 3.19 6.01
N LYS A 41 -9.03 3.56 6.32
CA LYS A 41 -8.28 4.66 5.71
C LYS A 41 -6.89 4.15 5.31
N VAL A 42 -6.62 4.14 4.00
CA VAL A 42 -5.28 3.93 3.47
C VAL A 42 -4.49 5.23 3.62
N SER A 43 -3.41 5.22 4.40
CA SER A 43 -2.49 6.35 4.56
C SER A 43 -1.47 6.43 3.42
N GLN A 44 -0.78 7.57 3.30
CA GLN A 44 0.28 7.76 2.29
C GLN A 44 1.47 6.79 2.53
N GLY A 45 1.87 6.55 3.77
CA GLY A 45 2.95 5.60 4.08
C GLY A 45 2.63 4.14 3.71
N GLU A 46 1.36 3.74 3.84
CA GLU A 46 0.91 2.40 3.41
C GLU A 46 0.82 2.27 1.89
N LEU A 47 0.46 3.35 1.21
CA LEU A 47 0.46 3.42 -0.25
C LEU A 47 1.89 3.36 -0.80
N ASP A 48 2.82 4.12 -0.22
CA ASP A 48 4.25 4.11 -0.53
C ASP A 48 4.87 2.71 -0.31
N ALA A 49 4.53 2.03 0.79
CA ALA A 49 5.02 0.68 1.06
C ALA A 49 4.52 -0.34 0.02
N ALA A 50 3.22 -0.29 -0.32
CA ALA A 50 2.65 -1.13 -1.37
C ALA A 50 3.25 -0.82 -2.75
N GLU A 51 3.62 0.44 -3.02
CA GLU A 51 4.31 0.84 -4.25
C GLU A 51 5.71 0.25 -4.36
N ASN A 52 6.51 0.36 -3.29
CA ASN A 52 7.86 -0.20 -3.23
C ASN A 52 7.83 -1.73 -3.43
N GLN A 53 6.89 -2.41 -2.76
CA GLN A 53 6.74 -3.86 -2.86
C GLN A 53 6.31 -4.30 -4.28
N ALA A 54 5.33 -3.60 -4.87
CA ALA A 54 4.92 -3.84 -6.26
C ALA A 54 6.07 -3.59 -7.24
N THR A 55 6.87 -2.54 -7.03
CA THR A 55 8.06 -2.23 -7.86
C THR A 55 9.10 -3.36 -7.79
N THR A 56 9.45 -3.81 -6.59
CA THR A 56 10.45 -4.87 -6.37
C THR A 56 10.04 -6.19 -7.03
N ASN A 57 8.80 -6.63 -6.83
CA ASN A 57 8.29 -7.87 -7.45
C ASN A 57 8.26 -7.76 -8.98
N LEU A 58 7.94 -6.57 -9.50
CA LEU A 58 7.88 -6.32 -10.93
C LEU A 58 9.27 -6.28 -11.57
N VAL A 59 10.30 -5.72 -10.90
CA VAL A 59 11.70 -5.80 -11.36
C VAL A 59 12.18 -7.25 -11.46
N LEU A 60 11.86 -8.11 -10.48
CA LEU A 60 12.12 -9.55 -10.59
C LEU A 60 11.36 -10.18 -11.77
N ALA A 61 10.10 -9.81 -11.98
CA ALA A 61 9.30 -10.32 -13.08
C ALA A 61 9.93 -9.98 -14.45
N PHE A 62 10.38 -8.74 -14.65
CA PHE A 62 11.17 -8.35 -15.83
C PHE A 62 12.45 -9.17 -15.96
N ALA A 63 13.20 -9.38 -14.88
CA ALA A 63 14.44 -10.16 -14.91
C ALA A 63 14.21 -11.63 -15.34
N ILE A 64 13.16 -12.28 -14.82
CA ILE A 64 12.76 -13.64 -15.21
C ILE A 64 12.29 -13.66 -16.66
N LEU A 65 11.47 -12.69 -17.08
CA LEU A 65 10.90 -12.65 -18.43
C LEU A 65 11.99 -12.40 -19.49
N ILE A 66 12.91 -11.46 -19.24
CA ILE A 66 14.07 -11.20 -20.10
C ILE A 66 15.00 -12.42 -20.13
N SER A 67 15.30 -13.04 -18.98
CA SER A 67 16.10 -14.27 -18.95
C SER A 67 15.46 -15.40 -19.76
N SER A 68 14.12 -15.52 -19.70
CA SER A 68 13.38 -16.52 -20.47
C SER A 68 13.46 -16.27 -21.98
N ILE A 69 13.36 -15.01 -22.42
CA ILE A 69 13.53 -14.62 -23.83
C ILE A 69 14.96 -14.90 -24.30
N VAL A 70 15.97 -14.57 -23.50
CA VAL A 70 17.38 -14.84 -23.82
C VAL A 70 17.63 -16.35 -23.92
N GLN A 71 17.21 -17.13 -22.93
CA GLN A 71 17.37 -18.60 -22.97
C GLN A 71 16.60 -19.26 -24.12
N ALA A 72 15.44 -18.73 -24.51
CA ALA A 72 14.70 -19.19 -25.69
C ALA A 72 15.49 -19.00 -27.01
N GLN A 73 16.42 -18.05 -27.05
CA GLN A 73 17.28 -17.79 -28.21
C GLN A 73 18.65 -18.47 -28.15
N THR A 74 19.18 -18.76 -26.95
CA THR A 74 20.58 -19.22 -26.79
C THR A 74 20.74 -20.65 -26.28
N LEU A 75 19.86 -21.11 -25.37
CA LEU A 75 20.00 -22.38 -24.65
C LEU A 75 18.82 -23.34 -24.87
N GLY A 76 17.78 -22.92 -25.59
CA GLY A 76 16.62 -23.75 -25.91
C GLY A 76 15.63 -23.88 -24.75
N LEU A 77 14.99 -22.77 -24.35
CA LEU A 77 13.88 -22.83 -23.37
C LEU A 77 12.72 -23.68 -23.92
N THR A 78 12.38 -24.76 -23.23
CA THR A 78 11.27 -25.64 -23.65
C THR A 78 9.92 -24.92 -23.57
N ASN A 79 9.00 -25.28 -24.47
CA ASN A 79 7.62 -24.77 -24.46
C ASN A 79 6.91 -25.00 -23.10
N TYR A 80 7.25 -26.10 -22.41
CA TYR A 80 6.74 -26.40 -21.08
C TYR A 80 7.22 -25.38 -20.04
N HIS A 81 8.53 -25.12 -19.97
CA HIS A 81 9.10 -24.13 -19.04
C HIS A 81 8.62 -22.70 -19.37
N ALA A 82 8.50 -22.33 -20.65
CA ALA A 82 7.90 -21.07 -21.06
C ALA A 82 6.45 -20.91 -20.55
N SER A 83 5.65 -21.98 -20.52
CA SER A 83 4.28 -21.93 -19.97
C SER A 83 4.24 -21.70 -18.45
N ILE A 84 5.20 -22.26 -17.71
CA ILE A 84 5.34 -22.02 -16.26
C ILE A 84 5.74 -20.57 -16.00
N VAL A 85 6.68 -20.03 -16.79
CA VAL A 85 7.07 -18.60 -16.74
C VAL A 85 5.88 -17.68 -16.98
N LEU A 86 5.00 -17.98 -17.94
CA LEU A 86 3.80 -17.18 -18.19
C LEU A 86 2.83 -17.24 -17.00
N ASN A 87 2.62 -18.40 -16.38
CA ASN A 87 1.78 -18.52 -15.19
C ASN A 87 2.37 -17.77 -13.97
N MET A 88 3.69 -17.83 -13.77
CA MET A 88 4.38 -17.02 -12.75
C MET A 88 4.33 -15.52 -13.05
N SER A 89 4.36 -15.14 -14.32
CA SER A 89 4.23 -13.75 -14.75
C SER A 89 2.84 -13.18 -14.46
N TRP A 90 1.77 -14.00 -14.51
CA TRP A 90 0.45 -13.61 -14.02
C TRP A 90 0.47 -13.27 -12.53
N LEU A 91 1.04 -14.15 -11.69
CA LEU A 91 1.17 -13.92 -10.24
C LEU A 91 1.86 -12.58 -9.94
N ASN A 92 3.02 -12.35 -10.56
CA ASN A 92 3.81 -11.13 -10.41
C ASN A 92 3.01 -9.85 -10.74
N ASN A 93 2.24 -9.86 -11.83
CA ASN A 93 1.42 -8.73 -12.26
C ASN A 93 0.26 -8.42 -11.30
N THR A 94 -0.28 -9.40 -10.56
CA THR A 94 -1.38 -9.13 -9.63
C THR A 94 -0.99 -8.17 -8.50
N ASN A 95 0.29 -8.13 -8.12
CA ASN A 95 0.80 -7.24 -7.08
C ASN A 95 0.65 -5.76 -7.46
N ALA A 96 0.82 -5.41 -8.75
CA ALA A 96 0.56 -4.07 -9.26
C ALA A 96 -0.94 -3.69 -9.17
N PHE A 97 -1.85 -4.67 -9.27
CA PHE A 97 -3.29 -4.45 -9.07
C PHE A 97 -3.66 -4.25 -7.59
N ILE A 98 -2.91 -4.83 -6.65
CA ILE A 98 -3.08 -4.56 -5.21
C ILE A 98 -2.74 -3.10 -4.90
N TYR A 99 -1.60 -2.60 -5.42
CA TYR A 99 -1.26 -1.17 -5.33
C TYR A 99 -2.37 -0.30 -5.95
N PHE A 100 -2.88 -0.66 -7.13
CA PHE A 100 -3.97 0.08 -7.79
C PHE A 100 -5.26 0.16 -6.95
N LEU A 101 -5.65 -0.94 -6.30
CA LEU A 101 -6.79 -0.97 -5.37
C LEU A 101 -6.61 0.00 -4.20
N LEU A 102 -5.42 0.00 -3.59
CA LEU A 102 -5.08 0.92 -2.49
C LEU A 102 -5.01 2.38 -2.98
N TYR A 103 -4.52 2.62 -4.19
CA TYR A 103 -4.47 3.94 -4.82
C TYR A 103 -5.87 4.52 -5.04
N ILE A 104 -6.81 3.72 -5.60
CA ILE A 104 -8.22 4.12 -5.73
C ILE A 104 -8.81 4.45 -4.36
N GLN A 105 -8.62 3.57 -3.37
CA GLN A 105 -9.18 3.76 -2.04
C GLN A 105 -8.57 4.97 -1.32
N HIS A 106 -7.29 5.28 -1.54
CA HIS A 106 -6.67 6.48 -1.04
C HIS A 106 -7.27 7.73 -1.71
N LYS A 107 -7.32 7.77 -3.04
CA LYS A 107 -7.84 8.93 -3.81
C LYS A 107 -9.34 9.16 -3.69
N GLY A 108 -10.12 8.16 -3.26
CA GLY A 108 -11.55 8.30 -2.98
C GLY A 108 -11.89 8.96 -1.63
N GLN A 109 -10.93 9.01 -0.69
CA GLN A 109 -11.15 9.54 0.67
C GLN A 109 -11.49 11.03 0.69
N VAL A 110 -12.35 11.42 1.63
CA VAL A 110 -12.70 12.82 1.89
C VAL A 110 -11.51 13.54 2.53
N GLY A 111 -11.19 14.75 2.06
CA GLY A 111 -10.08 15.56 2.56
C GLY A 111 -8.73 15.36 1.83
N ILE A 112 -8.63 14.40 0.90
CA ILE A 112 -7.43 14.23 0.07
C ILE A 112 -7.40 15.24 -1.08
N ARG A 113 -6.24 15.89 -1.30
CA ARG A 113 -6.03 16.85 -2.40
C ARG A 113 -6.09 16.14 -3.76
N GLY A 114 -6.90 16.65 -4.68
CA GLY A 114 -7.20 15.99 -5.96
C GLY A 114 -7.89 14.64 -5.74
N ARG A 115 -9.01 14.67 -5.01
CA ARG A 115 -9.92 13.53 -4.79
C ARG A 115 -10.56 13.15 -6.12
N VAL A 116 -10.54 11.87 -6.47
CA VAL A 116 -11.15 11.35 -7.70
C VAL A 116 -12.42 10.60 -7.34
N GLU A 117 -13.54 10.95 -7.97
CA GLU A 117 -14.75 10.16 -7.77
C GLU A 117 -14.60 8.76 -8.37
N PRO A 118 -15.05 7.70 -7.68
CA PRO A 118 -15.06 6.33 -8.19
C PRO A 118 -16.18 6.12 -9.23
N THR A 119 -16.03 6.81 -10.37
CA THR A 119 -16.84 6.67 -11.58
C THR A 119 -15.90 6.49 -12.78
N TRP A 120 -16.34 5.75 -13.80
CA TRP A 120 -15.55 5.51 -15.01
C TRP A 120 -15.02 6.80 -15.65
N ARG A 121 -15.89 7.82 -15.77
CA ARG A 121 -15.53 9.10 -16.41
C ARG A 121 -14.43 9.84 -15.64
N ALA A 122 -14.55 9.96 -14.33
CA ALA A 122 -13.56 10.64 -13.50
C ALA A 122 -12.21 9.91 -13.48
N TRP A 123 -12.21 8.57 -13.43
CA TRP A 123 -10.99 7.78 -13.49
C TRP A 123 -10.29 7.83 -14.86
N VAL A 124 -11.04 7.75 -15.95
CA VAL A 124 -10.48 7.93 -17.31
C VAL A 124 -9.88 9.32 -17.49
N GLN A 125 -10.55 10.37 -16.99
CA GLN A 125 -10.01 11.73 -17.03
C GLN A 125 -8.72 11.85 -16.20
N HIS A 126 -8.72 11.38 -14.94
CA HIS A 126 -7.55 11.41 -14.07
C HIS A 126 -6.35 10.64 -14.65
N ILE A 127 -6.59 9.46 -15.25
CA ILE A 127 -5.54 8.68 -15.93
C ILE A 127 -5.03 9.43 -17.17
N ARG A 128 -5.90 10.09 -17.94
CA ARG A 128 -5.51 10.89 -19.11
C ARG A 128 -4.69 12.13 -18.72
N GLU A 129 -5.05 12.81 -17.65
CA GLU A 129 -4.29 13.94 -17.08
C GLU A 129 -2.91 13.48 -16.56
N LEU A 130 -2.87 12.34 -15.86
CA LEU A 130 -1.62 11.72 -15.42
C LEU A 130 -0.72 11.36 -16.61
N ALA A 131 -1.27 10.74 -17.66
CA ALA A 131 -0.54 10.42 -18.89
C ALA A 131 -0.04 11.68 -19.62
N ALA A 132 -0.85 12.73 -19.73
CA ALA A 132 -0.43 14.00 -20.31
C ALA A 132 0.72 14.65 -19.51
N SER A 133 0.70 14.56 -18.17
CA SER A 133 1.78 15.06 -17.30
C SER A 133 3.11 14.29 -17.44
N ILE A 134 3.08 13.07 -17.98
CA ILE A 134 4.27 12.28 -18.29
C ILE A 134 4.86 12.70 -19.64
N VAL A 135 4.02 13.02 -20.64
CA VAL A 135 4.46 13.47 -21.97
C VAL A 135 4.97 14.92 -21.96
N HIS A 136 4.41 15.77 -21.11
CA HIS A 136 4.79 17.18 -20.99
C HIS A 136 5.15 17.56 -19.54
N PRO A 137 6.37 17.24 -19.07
CA PRO A 137 6.80 17.48 -17.69
C PRO A 137 6.95 18.96 -17.30
N GLY A 138 6.78 19.90 -18.24
CA GLY A 138 6.98 21.34 -18.03
C GLY A 138 5.71 22.19 -17.79
N THR A 139 4.51 21.66 -18.03
CA THR A 139 3.27 22.42 -17.75
C THR A 139 2.81 22.16 -16.32
N SER A 140 3.11 23.08 -15.40
CA SER A 140 2.44 23.14 -14.12
C SER A 140 0.92 23.25 -14.35
N VAL A 141 0.16 22.33 -13.78
CA VAL A 141 -1.31 22.36 -13.87
C VAL A 141 -1.79 23.63 -13.18
N SER A 142 -2.28 24.59 -13.97
CA SER A 142 -2.97 25.77 -13.46
C SER A 142 -4.24 25.33 -12.74
N ASN A 143 -4.17 25.40 -11.41
CA ASN A 143 -5.22 24.92 -10.51
C ASN A 143 -6.49 25.78 -10.71
N PRO A 144 -7.65 25.20 -11.13
CA PRO A 144 -8.89 25.95 -11.25
C PRO A 144 -9.48 26.19 -9.85
N GLY A 145 -8.97 27.22 -9.18
CA GLY A 145 -9.24 27.50 -7.77
C GLY A 145 -8.20 28.44 -7.18
N GLY A 146 -7.95 29.57 -7.84
CA GLY A 146 -7.16 30.66 -7.28
C GLY A 146 -8.02 31.54 -6.38
N VAL A 147 -7.87 31.40 -5.07
CA VAL A 147 -8.09 32.51 -4.14
C VAL A 147 -6.73 33.20 -4.01
N GLY A 148 -6.64 34.47 -4.40
CA GLY A 148 -5.39 35.22 -4.37
C GLY A 148 -4.91 35.50 -2.93
N PRO A 149 -3.60 35.73 -2.72
CA PRO A 149 -3.13 36.31 -1.47
C PRO A 149 -3.45 37.81 -1.46
N ASP A 150 -4.16 38.26 -0.41
CA ASP A 150 -4.26 39.70 -0.13
C ASP A 150 -2.90 40.27 0.33
N PRO A 151 -2.64 41.58 0.12
CA PRO A 151 -1.28 42.10 0.15
C PRO A 151 -1.01 43.01 1.36
N GLU A 152 -0.39 42.52 2.43
CA GLU A 152 0.05 43.37 3.54
C GLU A 152 1.29 42.85 4.28
N LEU A 153 2.47 43.33 3.85
CA LEU A 153 3.44 44.13 4.62
C LEU A 153 4.81 44.09 3.91
N GLY A 154 5.40 45.25 3.66
CA GLY A 154 6.78 45.36 3.18
C GLY A 154 7.56 46.42 3.96
N ARG A 155 8.90 46.21 4.07
CA ARG A 155 9.90 47.11 4.72
C ARG A 155 9.68 47.31 6.25
N THR A 156 10.67 47.49 7.12
CA THR A 156 12.13 47.81 7.11
C THR A 156 12.87 46.95 8.17
N ASP A 157 14.21 46.85 8.32
CA ASP A 157 15.34 47.40 7.54
C ASP A 157 16.58 46.44 7.47
N SER A 158 17.79 47.00 7.42
CA SER A 158 19.10 46.39 7.13
C SER A 158 20.11 46.49 8.28
N VAL A 159 21.31 45.91 8.06
CA VAL A 159 22.59 46.11 8.77
C VAL A 159 22.86 45.24 10.03
N LEU A 160 23.72 44.22 9.87
CA LEU A 160 25.12 44.25 10.36
C LEU A 160 25.92 43.03 9.85
N ASP A 161 27.08 43.27 9.23
CA ASP A 161 28.09 42.25 8.91
C ASP A 161 28.93 41.88 10.14
N GLY A 162 29.32 40.61 10.26
CA GLY A 162 30.03 40.10 11.44
C GLY A 162 30.64 38.70 11.31
N ALA A 163 31.61 38.54 10.42
CA ALA A 163 32.64 37.49 10.34
C ALA A 163 32.40 36.10 11.02
N SER A 164 32.32 35.04 10.20
CA SER A 164 33.10 33.82 10.50
C SER A 164 33.51 33.06 9.23
N THR A 165 34.82 32.92 9.02
CA THR A 165 35.41 32.13 7.93
C THR A 165 35.44 30.64 8.30
N ARG A 166 34.30 29.94 8.17
CA ARG A 166 34.24 28.47 8.30
C ARG A 166 33.25 27.76 7.36
N SER A 167 32.46 28.48 6.56
CA SER A 167 31.34 27.92 5.80
C SER A 167 31.69 27.23 4.47
N GLY A 168 32.95 27.28 4.00
CA GLY A 168 33.32 26.77 2.68
C GLY A 168 33.13 25.25 2.50
N ALA A 169 33.51 24.46 3.50
CA ALA A 169 33.46 22.98 3.44
C ALA A 169 32.09 22.41 3.85
N GLU A 170 31.41 23.03 4.82
CA GLU A 170 30.03 22.65 5.16
C GLU A 170 29.06 22.99 4.03
N ARG A 171 29.24 24.12 3.33
CA ARG A 171 28.37 24.49 2.21
C ARG A 171 28.50 23.55 1.02
N THR A 172 29.70 23.10 0.66
CA THR A 172 29.87 22.07 -0.38
C THR A 172 29.35 20.71 0.06
N GLN A 173 29.52 20.31 1.33
CA GLN A 173 28.88 19.08 1.82
C GLN A 173 27.35 19.16 1.79
N ILE A 174 26.76 20.29 2.21
CA ILE A 174 25.31 20.49 2.14
C ILE A 174 24.82 20.53 0.69
N GLU A 175 25.53 21.20 -0.23
CA GLU A 175 25.17 21.26 -1.65
C GLU A 175 25.31 19.89 -2.35
N ASP A 176 26.36 19.12 -2.07
CA ASP A 176 26.52 17.75 -2.59
C ASP A 176 25.49 16.78 -2.00
N GLN A 177 25.16 16.92 -0.71
CA GLN A 177 24.20 16.06 -0.01
C GLN A 177 22.76 16.40 -0.44
N GLN A 178 22.44 17.68 -0.59
CA GLN A 178 21.17 18.18 -1.14
C GLN A 178 21.06 17.90 -2.65
N GLY A 179 22.19 17.87 -3.38
CA GLY A 179 22.28 17.41 -4.77
C GLY A 179 22.05 15.91 -4.92
N GLN A 180 22.68 15.08 -4.07
CA GLN A 180 22.44 13.63 -4.01
C GLN A 180 21.02 13.30 -3.57
N ASP A 181 20.46 14.01 -2.59
CA ASP A 181 19.10 13.78 -2.13
C ASP A 181 18.07 14.33 -3.13
N SER A 182 18.37 15.40 -3.88
CA SER A 182 17.57 15.85 -5.02
C SER A 182 17.63 14.87 -6.19
N ALA A 183 18.80 14.31 -6.53
CA ALA A 183 18.95 13.29 -7.56
C ALA A 183 18.27 11.97 -7.16
N ARG A 184 18.41 11.54 -5.89
CA ARG A 184 17.69 10.39 -5.32
C ARG A 184 16.19 10.67 -5.23
N ALA A 185 15.75 11.88 -4.93
CA ALA A 185 14.34 12.26 -4.94
C ALA A 185 13.79 12.29 -6.36
N GLY A 186 14.54 12.78 -7.35
CA GLY A 186 14.18 12.77 -8.77
C GLY A 186 14.09 11.35 -9.33
N ALA A 187 15.06 10.48 -9.02
CA ALA A 187 15.01 9.06 -9.35
C ALA A 187 13.84 8.35 -8.64
N LYS A 188 13.62 8.60 -7.35
CA LYS A 188 12.44 8.10 -6.62
C LYS A 188 11.14 8.62 -7.21
N LEU A 189 11.06 9.87 -7.67
CA LEU A 189 9.87 10.47 -8.28
C LEU A 189 9.61 9.91 -9.69
N LEU A 190 10.67 9.58 -10.43
CA LEU A 190 10.61 8.86 -11.71
C LEU A 190 10.25 7.38 -11.55
N VAL A 191 10.52 6.74 -10.41
CA VAL A 191 10.03 5.38 -10.12
C VAL A 191 8.59 5.42 -9.58
N LYS A 192 8.29 6.31 -8.63
CA LYS A 192 6.98 6.52 -7.96
C LYS A 192 5.83 7.06 -8.84
N ARG A 193 6.03 7.13 -10.15
CA ARG A 193 4.96 7.48 -11.12
C ARG A 193 4.68 6.36 -12.11
N PHE A 194 5.42 5.26 -12.04
CA PHE A 194 5.53 4.32 -13.14
C PHE A 194 5.12 2.89 -12.81
N VAL A 195 4.74 2.52 -11.58
CA VAL A 195 4.33 1.12 -11.26
C VAL A 195 3.23 0.59 -12.19
N LEU A 196 2.20 1.40 -12.49
CA LEU A 196 1.15 1.02 -13.44
C LEU A 196 1.65 0.91 -14.88
N LEU A 197 2.54 1.81 -15.31
CA LEU A 197 3.11 1.82 -16.67
C LEU A 197 4.06 0.63 -16.85
N LEU A 198 4.92 0.38 -15.87
CA LEU A 198 5.85 -0.73 -15.79
C LEU A 198 5.09 -2.06 -15.74
N GLY A 199 3.97 -2.14 -15.00
CA GLY A 199 3.10 -3.32 -14.94
C GLY A 199 2.40 -3.58 -16.27
N SER A 200 1.88 -2.52 -16.90
CA SER A 200 1.37 -2.54 -18.28
C SER A 200 2.43 -2.99 -19.29
N LEU A 201 3.67 -2.50 -19.18
CA LEU A 201 4.76 -2.89 -20.06
C LEU A 201 5.12 -4.38 -19.87
N HIS A 202 5.18 -4.84 -18.61
CA HIS A 202 5.43 -6.24 -18.29
C HIS A 202 4.33 -7.16 -18.83
N LEU A 203 3.05 -6.81 -18.63
CA LEU A 203 1.91 -7.51 -19.23
C LEU A 203 2.00 -7.58 -20.77
N SER A 204 2.53 -6.53 -21.41
CA SER A 204 2.70 -6.47 -22.87
C SER A 204 3.82 -7.40 -23.36
N LEU A 205 4.97 -7.40 -22.67
CA LEU A 205 6.08 -8.33 -22.99
C LEU A 205 5.69 -9.78 -22.72
N MET A 206 5.00 -10.03 -21.60
CA MET A 206 4.44 -11.33 -21.24
C MET A 206 3.43 -11.80 -22.29
N ALA A 207 2.58 -10.91 -22.80
CA ALA A 207 1.67 -11.21 -23.90
C ALA A 207 2.40 -11.49 -25.22
N GLY A 208 3.51 -10.80 -25.50
CA GLY A 208 4.40 -11.13 -26.61
C GLY A 208 4.95 -12.55 -26.51
N LEU A 209 5.50 -12.93 -25.35
CA LEU A 209 5.96 -14.30 -25.08
C LEU A 209 4.82 -15.33 -25.16
N GLY A 210 3.63 -14.97 -24.68
CA GLY A 210 2.42 -15.79 -24.78
C GLY A 210 1.99 -16.04 -26.23
N LEU A 211 1.85 -14.99 -27.03
CA LEU A 211 1.49 -15.12 -28.44
C LEU A 211 2.50 -15.99 -29.20
N TRP A 212 3.80 -15.77 -28.98
CA TRP A 212 4.89 -16.55 -29.56
C TRP A 212 4.84 -18.04 -29.16
N LEU A 213 4.60 -18.33 -27.87
CA LEU A 213 4.48 -19.72 -27.39
C LEU A 213 3.30 -20.43 -28.04
N TRP A 214 2.12 -19.81 -28.00
CA TRP A 214 0.89 -20.44 -28.46
C TRP A 214 0.74 -20.45 -29.98
N SER A 215 1.42 -19.56 -30.74
CA SER A 215 1.48 -19.66 -32.20
C SER A 215 2.33 -20.85 -32.64
N ASN A 216 3.48 -21.04 -31.99
CA ASN A 216 4.53 -21.96 -32.45
C ASN A 216 4.49 -23.35 -31.78
N ILE A 217 3.51 -23.61 -30.90
CA ILE A 217 3.40 -24.84 -30.09
C ILE A 217 3.40 -26.17 -30.90
N ARG A 218 3.19 -26.13 -32.22
CA ARG A 218 3.29 -27.29 -33.13
C ARG A 218 4.50 -27.30 -34.06
N THR A 219 5.24 -26.19 -34.20
CA THR A 219 6.26 -25.96 -35.24
C THR A 219 7.60 -25.42 -34.71
N PHE A 220 7.69 -25.13 -33.41
CA PHE A 220 8.94 -24.71 -32.77
C PHE A 220 9.92 -25.89 -32.72
N GLY A 221 11.09 -25.79 -33.38
CA GLY A 221 12.18 -26.78 -33.30
C GLY A 221 12.56 -27.54 -34.59
N GLU A 222 11.97 -27.24 -35.75
CA GLU A 222 12.59 -27.61 -37.04
C GLU A 222 13.82 -26.70 -37.21
N GLU A 223 15.06 -27.17 -37.05
CA GLU A 223 15.67 -28.22 -37.85
C GLU A 223 16.55 -29.24 -37.08
N GLN A 224 16.37 -29.40 -35.75
CA GLN A 224 17.26 -30.32 -34.98
C GLN A 224 16.63 -31.19 -33.87
N ASP A 225 15.30 -31.20 -33.72
CA ASP A 225 14.59 -32.16 -32.84
C ASP A 225 13.97 -33.34 -33.62
N THR A 226 14.81 -34.13 -34.30
CA THR A 226 14.42 -35.47 -34.74
C THR A 226 14.25 -36.39 -33.53
N VAL A 227 13.05 -36.43 -32.94
CA VAL A 227 12.26 -37.67 -32.68
C VAL A 227 10.98 -37.40 -31.86
N ASN A 228 10.99 -36.49 -30.86
CA ASN A 228 9.80 -36.26 -30.03
C ASN A 228 9.66 -34.84 -29.47
N ASN A 229 8.65 -34.14 -29.99
CA ASN A 229 8.04 -32.96 -29.36
C ASN A 229 7.29 -33.38 -28.06
N CYS A 230 8.03 -33.82 -27.04
CA CYS A 230 7.52 -34.64 -25.93
C CYS A 230 6.48 -33.88 -25.08
N ALA A 231 6.75 -32.61 -24.77
CA ALA A 231 5.81 -31.74 -24.06
C ALA A 231 4.47 -31.60 -24.81
N ALA A 232 4.50 -31.40 -26.13
CA ALA A 232 3.29 -31.29 -26.94
C ALA A 232 2.47 -32.60 -26.98
N LYS A 233 3.14 -33.77 -26.96
CA LYS A 233 2.49 -35.09 -27.01
C LYS A 233 1.98 -35.58 -25.64
N HIS A 234 2.70 -35.28 -24.56
CA HIS A 234 2.52 -35.97 -23.27
C HIS A 234 2.28 -35.05 -22.06
N ALA A 235 2.63 -33.75 -22.13
CA ALA A 235 2.44 -32.87 -20.98
C ALA A 235 0.96 -32.48 -20.80
N LEU A 236 0.56 -32.40 -19.54
CA LEU A 236 -0.78 -31.97 -19.10
C LEU A 236 -0.66 -30.68 -18.30
N LEU A 237 -1.42 -29.66 -18.66
CA LEU A 237 -1.58 -28.45 -17.84
C LEU A 237 -2.79 -28.62 -16.93
N ALA A 238 -2.71 -28.10 -15.71
CA ALA A 238 -3.89 -27.90 -14.88
C ALA A 238 -4.47 -26.50 -15.14
N ILE A 239 -5.79 -26.44 -15.28
CA ILE A 239 -6.56 -25.20 -15.40
C ILE A 239 -7.80 -25.35 -14.52
N LEU A 240 -7.90 -24.55 -13.46
CA LEU A 240 -8.95 -24.66 -12.43
C LEU A 240 -9.03 -26.10 -11.86
N GLY A 241 -7.88 -26.72 -11.63
CA GLY A 241 -7.76 -28.10 -11.14
C GLY A 241 -8.14 -29.19 -12.15
N LYS A 242 -8.43 -28.87 -13.42
CA LYS A 242 -8.69 -29.85 -14.48
C LYS A 242 -7.50 -30.00 -15.41
N TYR A 243 -7.14 -31.24 -15.74
CA TYR A 243 -6.06 -31.54 -16.67
C TYR A 243 -6.48 -31.35 -18.13
N VAL A 244 -5.67 -30.61 -18.89
CA VAL A 244 -5.84 -30.34 -20.31
C VAL A 244 -4.54 -30.67 -21.06
N PRO A 245 -4.57 -31.40 -22.19
CA PRO A 245 -3.38 -31.65 -22.99
C PRO A 245 -2.70 -30.37 -23.46
N PHE A 246 -1.37 -30.29 -23.37
CA PHE A 246 -0.60 -29.10 -23.72
C PHE A 246 -0.85 -28.64 -25.17
N ALA A 247 -0.92 -29.57 -26.12
CA ALA A 247 -1.22 -29.28 -27.53
C ALA A 247 -2.72 -29.09 -27.86
N SER A 248 -3.59 -28.94 -26.86
CA SER A 248 -5.03 -28.73 -27.05
C SER A 248 -5.32 -27.48 -27.89
N GLU A 249 -6.10 -27.67 -28.97
CA GLU A 249 -6.47 -26.61 -29.90
C GLU A 249 -7.33 -25.54 -29.23
N ALA A 250 -8.29 -25.95 -28.40
CA ALA A 250 -9.14 -25.02 -27.66
C ALA A 250 -8.32 -24.15 -26.70
N LEU A 251 -7.34 -24.75 -26.01
CA LEU A 251 -6.43 -24.03 -25.13
C LEU A 251 -5.59 -23.02 -25.91
N ARG A 252 -5.00 -23.46 -27.04
CA ARG A 252 -4.22 -22.59 -27.93
C ARG A 252 -5.02 -21.37 -28.40
N VAL A 253 -6.24 -21.56 -28.88
CA VAL A 253 -7.10 -20.46 -29.39
C VAL A 253 -7.48 -19.50 -28.28
N VAL A 254 -7.89 -20.00 -27.11
CA VAL A 254 -8.23 -19.16 -25.94
C VAL A 254 -7.01 -18.38 -25.46
N SER A 255 -5.84 -19.02 -25.34
CA SER A 255 -4.60 -18.35 -24.95
C SER A 255 -4.20 -17.26 -25.94
N LEU A 256 -4.23 -17.53 -27.25
CA LEU A 256 -3.93 -16.52 -28.28
C LEU A 256 -4.87 -15.32 -28.19
N ALA A 257 -6.18 -15.55 -28.01
CA ALA A 257 -7.16 -14.48 -27.85
C ALA A 257 -6.91 -13.63 -26.60
N ILE A 258 -6.57 -14.26 -25.46
CA ILE A 258 -6.23 -13.57 -24.22
C ILE A 258 -4.96 -12.73 -24.43
N TYR A 259 -3.86 -13.32 -24.89
CA TYR A 259 -2.60 -12.59 -25.03
C TYR A 259 -2.69 -11.48 -26.09
N ALA A 260 -3.50 -11.62 -27.15
CA ALA A 260 -3.75 -10.53 -28.10
C ALA A 260 -4.38 -9.28 -27.44
N VAL A 261 -5.28 -9.46 -26.47
CA VAL A 261 -5.88 -8.35 -25.70
C VAL A 261 -4.86 -7.70 -24.76
N PHE A 262 -3.95 -8.49 -24.16
CA PHE A 262 -2.96 -8.00 -23.20
C PHE A 262 -1.68 -7.41 -23.84
N LEU A 263 -1.49 -7.58 -25.16
CA LEU A 263 -0.32 -7.13 -25.91
C LEU A 263 -0.17 -5.60 -25.93
N VAL A 264 -1.27 -4.84 -25.93
CA VAL A 264 -1.22 -3.38 -26.07
C VAL A 264 -1.08 -2.73 -24.68
N PRO A 265 0.01 -1.96 -24.43
CA PRO A 265 0.20 -1.23 -23.18
C PRO A 265 -1.00 -0.32 -22.86
N GLY A 266 -1.42 -0.28 -21.60
CA GLY A 266 -2.54 0.52 -21.11
C GLY A 266 -3.91 -0.10 -21.39
N VAL A 267 -4.13 -0.66 -22.59
CA VAL A 267 -5.34 -1.45 -22.90
C VAL A 267 -5.43 -2.67 -21.97
N ASN A 268 -4.29 -3.30 -21.71
CA ASN A 268 -4.17 -4.42 -20.77
C ASN A 268 -4.48 -4.09 -19.30
N LEU A 269 -4.54 -2.81 -18.92
CA LEU A 269 -5.04 -2.37 -17.61
C LEU A 269 -6.57 -2.16 -17.61
N LEU A 270 -7.23 -2.02 -18.76
CA LEU A 270 -8.67 -1.75 -18.80
C LEU A 270 -9.49 -2.88 -18.17
N LEU A 271 -9.11 -4.15 -18.39
CA LEU A 271 -9.81 -5.31 -17.84
C LEU A 271 -9.85 -5.30 -16.30
N PRO A 272 -8.72 -5.21 -15.56
CA PRO A 272 -8.77 -5.09 -14.10
C PRO A 272 -9.46 -3.80 -13.62
N ILE A 273 -9.27 -2.65 -14.30
CA ILE A 273 -9.97 -1.41 -13.95
C ILE A 273 -11.50 -1.58 -14.05
N VAL A 274 -11.99 -2.21 -15.12
CA VAL A 274 -13.42 -2.50 -15.35
C VAL A 274 -13.97 -3.46 -14.29
N VAL A 275 -13.23 -4.50 -13.91
CA VAL A 275 -13.62 -5.43 -12.83
C VAL A 275 -13.76 -4.68 -11.49
N PHE A 276 -12.78 -3.86 -11.11
CA PHE A 276 -12.80 -3.15 -9.83
C PHE A 276 -13.86 -2.03 -9.77
N LEU A 277 -14.01 -1.25 -10.85
CA LEU A 277 -15.11 -0.28 -10.94
C LEU A 277 -16.47 -0.98 -11.06
N GLY A 278 -16.53 -2.19 -11.62
CA GLY A 278 -17.71 -3.06 -11.60
C GLY A 278 -18.15 -3.42 -10.18
N PHE A 279 -17.23 -3.88 -9.32
CA PHE A 279 -17.52 -4.09 -7.90
C PHE A 279 -17.99 -2.80 -7.20
N TYR A 280 -17.39 -1.66 -7.54
CA TYR A 280 -17.78 -0.36 -6.97
C TYR A 280 -19.18 0.10 -7.40
N HIS A 281 -19.53 -0.10 -8.69
CA HIS A 281 -20.86 0.19 -9.21
C HIS A 281 -21.92 -0.76 -8.64
N LEU A 282 -21.64 -2.06 -8.59
CA LEU A 282 -22.53 -3.06 -7.97
C LEU A 282 -22.83 -2.69 -6.51
N HIS A 283 -21.82 -2.24 -5.77
CA HIS A 283 -21.99 -1.77 -4.40
C HIS A 283 -22.84 -0.50 -4.27
N ARG A 284 -22.74 0.47 -5.21
CA ARG A 284 -23.62 1.66 -5.22
C ARG A 284 -25.07 1.35 -5.59
N VAL A 285 -25.33 0.30 -6.36
CA VAL A 285 -26.67 -0.13 -6.78
C VAL A 285 -27.31 -1.09 -5.77
N ALA A 286 -26.50 -1.76 -4.94
CA ALA A 286 -26.99 -2.60 -3.85
C ALA A 286 -27.90 -1.78 -2.91
N PRO A 287 -29.14 -2.23 -2.64
CA PRO A 287 -30.09 -1.45 -1.86
C PRO A 287 -29.57 -1.24 -0.45
N THR A 288 -29.47 0.03 -0.04
CA THR A 288 -29.21 0.37 1.36
C THR A 288 -30.29 -0.30 2.22
N PRO A 289 -29.91 -1.05 3.27
CA PRO A 289 -30.90 -1.59 4.19
C PRO A 289 -31.59 -0.39 4.85
N LYS A 290 -32.82 -0.11 4.44
CA LYS A 290 -33.63 0.98 4.98
C LYS A 290 -33.69 0.79 6.49
N VAL A 291 -33.01 1.67 7.22
CA VAL A 291 -33.26 1.83 8.66
C VAL A 291 -34.71 2.27 8.75
N ALA A 292 -35.55 1.43 9.37
CA ALA A 292 -36.96 1.75 9.56
C ALA A 292 -37.08 3.01 10.42
N GLY A 293 -37.32 4.15 9.76
CA GLY A 293 -37.44 5.46 10.39
C GLY A 293 -38.89 5.77 10.71
N SER A 294 -39.12 6.25 11.94
CA SER A 294 -40.38 6.78 12.48
C SER A 294 -41.58 5.82 12.60
N GLY A 295 -42.17 5.76 13.81
CA GLY A 295 -43.59 5.39 13.97
C GLY A 295 -43.95 4.08 14.68
N GLY A 296 -43.05 3.39 15.39
CA GLY A 296 -43.43 2.15 16.11
C GLY A 296 -42.56 1.82 17.32
N THR A 297 -43.21 1.49 18.45
CA THR A 297 -42.58 1.09 19.72
C THR A 297 -41.74 -0.19 19.57
N PRO A 298 -40.45 -0.19 19.91
CA PRO A 298 -39.54 -1.27 19.51
C PRO A 298 -39.36 -2.37 20.57
N ASP A 299 -40.38 -3.21 20.87
CA ASP A 299 -40.20 -4.19 21.97
C ASP A 299 -40.93 -5.56 21.94
N SER A 300 -41.59 -5.99 20.86
CA SER A 300 -42.46 -7.19 20.91
C SER A 300 -42.11 -8.42 20.05
N TYR A 301 -41.24 -8.35 19.03
CA TYR A 301 -41.17 -9.44 18.01
C TYR A 301 -39.80 -10.02 17.58
N ILE A 302 -38.70 -9.81 18.30
CA ILE A 302 -37.43 -10.55 18.04
C ILE A 302 -36.92 -11.26 19.29
N ARG A 303 -37.50 -12.44 19.57
CA ARG A 303 -37.11 -13.31 20.69
C ARG A 303 -35.78 -14.03 20.39
N ARG A 304 -34.75 -13.70 21.18
CA ARG A 304 -33.57 -14.52 21.53
C ARG A 304 -32.92 -15.34 20.40
N SER A 305 -32.05 -14.69 19.62
CA SER A 305 -30.92 -15.38 18.98
C SER A 305 -29.63 -14.59 19.21
N ARG A 306 -28.70 -15.15 19.99
CA ARG A 306 -27.35 -14.58 20.21
C ARG A 306 -26.61 -14.41 18.88
N PHE A 307 -26.82 -15.33 17.94
CA PHE A 307 -26.30 -15.28 16.58
C PHE A 307 -26.81 -14.04 15.83
N TRP A 308 -28.10 -13.70 15.89
CA TRP A 308 -28.60 -12.47 15.26
C TRP A 308 -28.12 -11.18 15.94
N VAL A 309 -27.91 -11.15 17.26
CA VAL A 309 -27.31 -9.98 17.94
C VAL A 309 -25.83 -9.84 17.61
N TRP A 310 -25.10 -10.96 17.50
CA TRP A 310 -23.70 -10.99 17.04
C TRP A 310 -23.60 -10.54 15.58
N ILE A 311 -24.43 -11.07 14.67
CA ILE A 311 -24.58 -10.57 13.29
C ILE A 311 -24.95 -9.09 13.30
N ARG A 312 -25.79 -8.59 14.21
CA ARG A 312 -26.15 -7.15 14.24
C ARG A 312 -25.01 -6.26 14.76
N ARG A 313 -24.12 -6.77 15.61
CA ARG A 313 -22.91 -6.07 16.07
C ARG A 313 -21.80 -6.11 15.02
N ALA A 314 -21.52 -7.29 14.45
CA ALA A 314 -20.62 -7.46 13.32
C ALA A 314 -21.10 -6.62 12.12
N SER A 315 -22.39 -6.68 11.79
CA SER A 315 -22.96 -5.85 10.73
C SER A 315 -22.95 -4.37 11.09
N LYS A 316 -23.19 -3.89 12.33
CA LYS A 316 -23.01 -2.45 12.61
C LYS A 316 -21.59 -1.95 12.30
N ALA A 317 -20.56 -2.74 12.58
CA ALA A 317 -19.18 -2.43 12.19
C ALA A 317 -18.96 -2.46 10.66
N ILE A 318 -19.64 -3.37 9.94
CA ILE A 318 -19.60 -3.46 8.46
C ILE A 318 -20.47 -2.37 7.79
N VAL A 319 -21.55 -1.95 8.45
CA VAL A 319 -22.62 -1.02 8.00
C VAL A 319 -22.29 0.44 8.34
N GLN A 320 -21.20 0.70 9.06
CA GLN A 320 -20.50 2.00 9.01
C GLN A 320 -19.31 1.99 8.03
N ARG A 321 -18.98 0.85 7.42
CA ARG A 321 -17.80 0.64 6.55
C ARG A 321 -18.11 0.41 5.07
N TRP A 322 -19.32 0.72 4.59
CA TRP A 322 -19.74 0.49 3.19
C TRP A 322 -18.73 0.99 2.13
N GLY A 323 -18.04 2.11 2.36
CA GLY A 323 -17.03 2.63 1.41
C GLY A 323 -15.81 1.73 1.16
N ILE A 324 -15.56 0.72 2.01
CA ILE A 324 -14.36 -0.14 1.99
C ILE A 324 -14.65 -1.51 1.36
N LEU A 325 -15.94 -1.87 1.23
CA LEU A 325 -16.35 -3.19 0.76
C LEU A 325 -15.86 -3.51 -0.68
N PRO A 326 -15.90 -2.60 -1.68
CA PRO A 326 -15.46 -2.94 -3.04
C PRO A 326 -13.95 -3.22 -3.16
N PRO A 327 -13.03 -2.42 -2.59
CA PRO A 327 -11.60 -2.78 -2.56
C PRO A 327 -11.33 -4.09 -1.81
N PHE A 328 -12.08 -4.38 -0.75
CA PHE A 328 -11.90 -5.61 0.03
C PHE A 328 -12.36 -6.86 -0.76
N ILE A 329 -13.48 -6.77 -1.49
CA ILE A 329 -13.92 -7.80 -2.44
C ILE A 329 -12.87 -7.97 -3.56
N GLY A 330 -12.36 -6.86 -4.11
CA GLY A 330 -11.29 -6.89 -5.11
C GLY A 330 -10.02 -7.58 -4.63
N LEU A 331 -9.62 -7.34 -3.37
CA LEU A 331 -8.45 -7.97 -2.75
C LEU A 331 -8.67 -9.47 -2.54
N ILE A 332 -9.85 -9.91 -2.07
CA ILE A 332 -10.20 -11.33 -1.94
C ILE A 332 -10.22 -12.02 -3.30
N PHE A 333 -10.76 -11.35 -4.33
CA PHE A 333 -10.80 -11.86 -5.70
C PHE A 333 -9.38 -12.05 -6.28
N LEU A 334 -8.49 -11.06 -6.10
CA LEU A 334 -7.08 -11.20 -6.47
C LEU A 334 -6.39 -12.33 -5.70
N LEU A 335 -6.65 -12.48 -4.40
CA LEU A 335 -6.08 -13.58 -3.60
C LEU A 335 -6.53 -14.95 -4.11
N ALA A 336 -7.83 -15.11 -4.41
CA ALA A 336 -8.38 -16.34 -4.95
C ALA A 336 -7.77 -16.70 -6.31
N ILE A 337 -7.59 -15.73 -7.20
CA ILE A 337 -6.91 -15.95 -8.50
C ILE A 337 -5.46 -16.40 -8.29
N ASN A 338 -4.71 -15.76 -7.40
CA ASN A 338 -3.32 -16.16 -7.13
C ASN A 338 -3.23 -17.57 -6.56
N LEU A 339 -4.11 -17.94 -5.62
CA LEU A 339 -4.16 -19.29 -5.08
C LEU A 339 -4.50 -20.33 -6.16
N ILE A 340 -5.41 -20.02 -7.09
CA ILE A 340 -5.70 -20.87 -8.25
C ILE A 340 -4.44 -21.06 -9.11
N PHE A 341 -3.75 -19.98 -9.49
CA PHE A 341 -2.52 -20.09 -10.28
C PHE A 341 -1.42 -20.90 -9.57
N ILE A 342 -1.20 -20.70 -8.26
CA ILE A 342 -0.23 -21.49 -7.48
C ILE A 342 -0.60 -22.98 -7.50
N VAL A 343 -1.88 -23.31 -7.27
CA VAL A 343 -2.36 -24.69 -7.29
C VAL A 343 -2.24 -25.31 -8.68
N ASP A 344 -2.62 -24.60 -9.74
CA ASP A 344 -2.54 -25.09 -11.13
C ASP A 344 -1.08 -25.31 -11.57
N ILE A 345 -0.13 -24.43 -11.19
CA ILE A 345 1.31 -24.62 -11.49
C ILE A 345 1.83 -25.90 -10.81
N GLU A 346 1.64 -26.06 -9.50
CA GLU A 346 2.14 -27.23 -8.78
C GLU A 346 1.42 -28.53 -9.16
N LEU A 347 0.14 -28.46 -9.54
CA LEU A 347 -0.61 -29.62 -10.03
C LEU A 347 -0.13 -30.07 -11.42
N ALA A 348 0.18 -29.13 -12.32
CA ALA A 348 0.80 -29.42 -13.61
C ALA A 348 2.20 -30.03 -13.42
N LEU A 349 3.04 -29.43 -12.58
CA LEU A 349 4.38 -29.94 -12.27
C LEU A 349 4.34 -31.36 -11.72
N LYS A 350 3.48 -31.61 -10.72
CA LYS A 350 3.30 -32.94 -10.12
C LYS A 350 2.83 -33.99 -11.14
N GLN A 351 1.92 -33.61 -12.04
CA GLN A 351 1.41 -34.52 -13.07
C GLN A 351 2.48 -34.86 -14.14
N ASN A 352 3.37 -33.92 -14.44
CA ASN A 352 4.44 -34.09 -15.44
C ASN A 352 5.80 -34.47 -14.82
N ALA A 353 5.87 -34.78 -13.53
CA ALA A 353 7.13 -35.05 -12.83
C ALA A 353 7.92 -36.24 -13.42
N GLY A 354 7.24 -37.22 -14.01
CA GLY A 354 7.88 -38.34 -14.71
C GLY A 354 8.39 -38.04 -16.13
N LEU A 355 8.18 -36.82 -16.63
CA LEU A 355 8.66 -36.36 -17.95
C LEU A 355 9.88 -35.43 -17.82
N GLN A 356 10.09 -34.82 -16.66
CA GLN A 356 11.14 -33.84 -16.39
C GLN A 356 12.48 -34.52 -16.08
N GLY A 357 13.58 -33.89 -16.48
CA GLY A 357 14.93 -34.29 -16.10
C GLY A 357 15.18 -34.15 -14.59
N LYS A 358 16.13 -34.94 -14.07
CA LYS A 358 16.48 -34.99 -12.64
C LYS A 358 17.17 -33.72 -12.13
N ASP A 359 17.73 -32.96 -13.07
CA ASP A 359 18.36 -31.65 -12.92
C ASP A 359 17.36 -30.53 -12.55
N GLU A 360 16.06 -30.70 -12.80
CA GLU A 360 15.02 -29.73 -12.42
C GLU A 360 14.94 -29.45 -10.91
N ALA A 361 15.44 -30.38 -10.09
CA ALA A 361 15.51 -30.26 -8.63
C ALA A 361 16.82 -29.62 -8.11
N GLU A 362 17.79 -29.33 -8.98
CA GLU A 362 19.07 -28.74 -8.57
C GLU A 362 18.96 -27.26 -8.21
N TRP A 363 19.87 -26.78 -7.36
CA TRP A 363 19.90 -25.39 -6.90
C TRP A 363 20.86 -24.56 -7.77
N GLY A 364 20.31 -23.94 -8.80
CA GLY A 364 21.01 -22.99 -9.66
C GLY A 364 21.18 -21.59 -9.05
N PHE A 365 21.97 -20.75 -9.71
CA PHE A 365 22.24 -19.36 -9.29
C PHE A 365 20.96 -18.50 -9.27
N GLY A 366 20.05 -18.71 -10.22
CA GLY A 366 18.77 -18.00 -10.32
C GLY A 366 17.87 -18.23 -9.10
N GLN A 367 17.88 -19.46 -8.54
CA GLN A 367 17.12 -19.79 -7.33
C GLN A 367 17.65 -19.06 -6.09
N ILE A 368 18.98 -18.99 -5.93
CA ILE A 368 19.62 -18.28 -4.81
C ILE A 368 19.31 -16.78 -4.90
N LEU A 369 19.39 -16.19 -6.10
CA LEU A 369 19.06 -14.78 -6.32
C LEU A 369 17.57 -14.49 -6.04
N ALA A 370 16.66 -15.35 -6.50
CA ALA A 370 15.24 -15.23 -6.22
C ALA A 370 14.92 -15.31 -4.72
N MET A 371 15.57 -16.21 -3.98
CA MET A 371 15.48 -16.30 -2.51
C MET A 371 16.03 -15.04 -1.82
N LEU A 372 17.17 -14.50 -2.27
CA LEU A 372 17.76 -13.29 -1.70
C LEU A 372 16.83 -12.07 -1.88
N LEU A 373 16.10 -12.00 -3.00
CA LEU A 373 15.10 -10.97 -3.27
C LEU A 373 13.83 -11.07 -2.38
N LEU A 374 13.67 -12.12 -1.57
CA LEU A 374 12.67 -12.15 -0.48
C LEU A 374 13.02 -11.20 0.66
N PHE A 375 14.30 -10.80 0.81
CA PHE A 375 14.72 -9.93 1.92
C PHE A 375 13.98 -8.59 1.95
N MET A 376 13.75 -7.96 0.78
CA MET A 376 13.05 -6.67 0.71
C MET A 376 11.60 -6.74 1.21
N PRO A 377 10.69 -7.58 0.65
CA PRO A 377 9.31 -7.67 1.15
C PRO A 377 9.21 -8.19 2.58
N LEU A 378 10.13 -9.04 3.04
CA LEU A 378 10.18 -9.48 4.44
C LEU A 378 10.59 -8.35 5.39
N ARG A 379 11.56 -7.51 4.99
CA ARG A 379 11.95 -6.30 5.72
C ARG A 379 10.79 -5.31 5.78
N ASP A 380 10.14 -5.02 4.65
CA ASP A 380 9.02 -4.07 4.58
C ASP A 380 7.83 -4.54 5.44
N LEU A 381 7.55 -5.86 5.46
CA LEU A 381 6.55 -6.44 6.37
C LEU A 381 6.96 -6.30 7.85
N ALA A 382 8.24 -6.50 8.17
CA ALA A 382 8.74 -6.33 9.53
C ALA A 382 8.64 -4.87 10.00
N GLU A 383 9.05 -3.91 9.16
CA GLU A 383 8.96 -2.47 9.44
C GLU A 383 7.50 -2.03 9.63
N THR A 384 6.58 -2.45 8.76
CA THR A 384 5.15 -2.11 8.89
C THR A 384 4.51 -2.74 10.14
N PHE A 385 4.86 -3.97 10.49
CA PHE A 385 4.40 -4.61 11.73
C PHE A 385 4.94 -3.91 12.98
N LEU A 386 6.24 -3.58 13.01
CA LEU A 386 6.86 -2.85 14.12
C LEU A 386 6.26 -1.45 14.27
N ALA A 387 6.09 -0.70 13.19
CA ALA A 387 5.48 0.64 13.21
C ALA A 387 4.04 0.59 13.75
N ARG A 388 3.23 -0.39 13.32
CA ARG A 388 1.86 -0.60 13.84
C ARG A 388 1.87 -0.99 15.32
N ARG A 389 2.77 -1.87 15.75
CA ARG A 389 2.90 -2.27 17.16
C ARG A 389 3.32 -1.10 18.05
N MET A 390 4.26 -0.27 17.59
CA MET A 390 4.67 0.96 18.30
C MET A 390 3.54 1.98 18.36
N LYS A 391 2.80 2.20 17.27
CA LYS A 391 1.62 3.07 17.24
C LYS A 391 0.51 2.61 18.19
N GLN A 392 0.23 1.31 18.25
CA GLN A 392 -0.75 0.77 19.19
C GLN A 392 -0.28 0.95 20.64
N ARG A 393 0.98 0.58 20.93
CA ARG A 393 1.58 0.80 22.26
C ARG A 393 1.52 2.27 22.69
N GLN A 394 1.81 3.20 21.78
CA GLN A 394 1.70 4.63 22.05
C GLN A 394 0.25 5.01 22.38
N LYS A 395 -0.71 4.57 21.57
CA LYS A 395 -2.13 4.81 21.84
C LYS A 395 -2.58 4.25 23.19
N ASP A 396 -2.09 3.07 23.59
CA ASP A 396 -2.39 2.46 24.88
C ASP A 396 -1.79 3.28 26.05
N LEU A 397 -0.56 3.77 25.90
CA LEU A 397 0.10 4.66 26.87
C LEU A 397 -0.63 6.01 27.00
N ASP A 398 -0.98 6.63 25.86
CA ASP A 398 -1.70 7.88 25.81
C ASP A 398 -3.07 7.71 26.48
N MET A 399 -3.84 6.68 26.13
CA MET A 399 -5.15 6.40 26.74
C MET A 399 -5.04 6.17 28.25
N ALA A 400 -3.98 5.50 28.73
CA ALA A 400 -3.74 5.28 30.16
C ALA A 400 -3.38 6.59 30.90
N LEU A 401 -2.61 7.48 30.26
CA LEU A 401 -2.35 8.83 30.77
C LEU A 401 -3.66 9.63 30.88
N GLY A 402 -4.49 9.64 29.84
CA GLY A 402 -5.79 10.33 29.85
C GLY A 402 -6.74 9.79 30.93
N ALA A 403 -6.73 8.48 31.18
CA ALA A 403 -7.50 7.87 32.28
C ALA A 403 -6.97 8.28 33.67
N ALA A 404 -5.65 8.41 33.84
CA ALA A 404 -5.04 8.86 35.08
C ALA A 404 -5.33 10.34 35.37
N ILE A 405 -5.30 11.20 34.34
CA ILE A 405 -5.66 12.62 34.44
C ILE A 405 -7.13 12.77 34.87
N ASN A 406 -8.06 12.04 34.22
CA ASN A 406 -9.48 12.04 34.60
C ASN A 406 -9.77 11.51 36.01
N ALA A 407 -8.82 10.80 36.63
CA ALA A 407 -8.93 10.30 38.00
C ALA A 407 -8.28 11.22 39.05
N GLY A 408 -7.54 12.25 38.64
CA GLY A 408 -6.74 13.10 39.55
C GLY A 408 -5.58 12.37 40.23
N ASP A 409 -5.08 11.27 39.63
CA ASP A 409 -4.01 10.46 40.23
C ASP A 409 -2.64 10.90 39.70
N GLU A 410 -2.05 11.90 40.36
CA GLU A 410 -0.72 12.44 40.02
C GLU A 410 0.37 11.36 39.97
N SER A 411 0.32 10.36 40.87
CA SER A 411 1.29 9.27 40.93
C SER A 411 1.18 8.37 39.70
N MET A 412 -0.04 8.06 39.27
CA MET A 412 -0.31 7.31 38.05
C MET A 412 0.04 8.13 36.80
N VAL A 413 -0.24 9.43 36.78
CA VAL A 413 0.19 10.36 35.72
C VAL A 413 1.71 10.32 35.57
N ARG A 414 2.48 10.57 36.64
CA ARG A 414 3.96 10.49 36.61
C ARG A 414 4.46 9.11 36.16
N THR A 415 3.76 8.04 36.53
CA THR A 415 4.09 6.66 36.08
C THR A 415 3.92 6.49 34.56
N TRP A 416 2.86 7.04 33.95
CA TRP A 416 2.66 6.95 32.50
C TRP A 416 3.56 7.90 31.71
N ILE A 417 3.85 9.09 32.24
CA ILE A 417 4.88 10.00 31.72
C ILE A 417 6.24 9.26 31.65
N ALA A 418 6.68 8.64 32.75
CA ALA A 418 7.93 7.87 32.80
C ALA A 418 7.96 6.65 31.86
N ARG A 419 6.79 6.16 31.41
CA ARG A 419 6.67 5.08 30.42
C ARG A 419 6.66 5.57 28.96
N GLY A 420 6.77 6.88 28.73
CA GLY A 420 6.79 7.48 27.40
C GLY A 420 5.41 7.75 26.79
N ALA A 421 4.38 8.02 27.62
CA ALA A 421 3.12 8.56 27.13
C ALA A 421 3.35 9.93 26.46
N ASN A 422 2.68 10.18 25.34
CA ASN A 422 2.85 11.41 24.58
C ASN A 422 2.02 12.54 25.22
N LEU A 423 2.70 13.45 25.92
CA LEU A 423 2.06 14.58 26.63
C LEU A 423 1.28 15.51 25.69
N ASN A 424 1.72 15.57 24.44
CA ASN A 424 1.18 16.39 23.37
C ASN A 424 0.18 15.62 22.49
N ALA A 425 -0.21 14.41 22.90
CA ALA A 425 -1.28 13.66 22.26
C ALA A 425 -2.62 14.39 22.39
N LYS A 426 -3.49 14.18 21.39
CA LYS A 426 -4.88 14.63 21.40
C LYS A 426 -5.79 13.43 21.66
N PHE A 427 -6.59 13.55 22.71
CA PHE A 427 -7.58 12.57 23.13
C PHE A 427 -8.84 12.61 22.26
N GLU A 428 -9.89 11.90 22.71
CA GLU A 428 -11.23 12.09 22.15
C GLU A 428 -11.62 13.59 22.23
N ASP A 429 -12.37 14.05 21.24
CA ASP A 429 -12.67 15.46 20.94
C ASP A 429 -11.46 16.39 20.72
N GLY A 430 -10.25 15.84 20.57
CA GLY A 430 -9.06 16.59 20.18
C GLY A 430 -8.40 17.38 21.31
N ILE A 431 -8.79 17.13 22.57
CA ILE A 431 -8.29 17.78 23.79
C ILE A 431 -6.89 17.24 24.12
N THR A 432 -5.96 18.11 24.55
CA THR A 432 -4.61 17.73 25.00
C THR A 432 -4.58 17.34 26.48
N ALA A 433 -3.53 16.66 26.94
CA ALA A 433 -3.37 16.28 28.36
C ALA A 433 -3.47 17.48 29.30
N ILE A 434 -2.78 18.56 28.97
CA ILE A 434 -2.75 19.78 29.79
C ILE A 434 -4.09 20.53 29.76
N CYS A 435 -4.77 20.62 28.61
CA CYS A 435 -6.14 21.17 28.55
C CYS A 435 -7.12 20.32 29.37
N MET A 436 -6.99 18.99 29.37
CA MET A 436 -7.82 18.10 30.19
C MET A 436 -7.59 18.37 31.68
N ALA A 437 -6.33 18.48 32.12
CA ALA A 437 -6.00 18.80 33.50
C ALA A 437 -6.50 20.20 33.94
N CYS A 438 -6.43 21.21 33.06
CA CYS A 438 -7.00 22.54 33.33
C CYS A 438 -8.52 22.52 33.48
N ASN A 439 -9.27 21.75 32.68
CA ASN A 439 -10.73 21.59 32.85
C ASN A 439 -11.12 20.88 34.16
N LEU A 440 -10.20 20.09 34.74
CA LEU A 440 -10.39 19.38 36.01
C LEU A 440 -9.86 20.17 37.22
N GLU A 441 -9.27 21.35 36.99
CA GLU A 441 -8.65 22.24 37.98
C GLU A 441 -7.50 21.59 38.79
N ASP A 442 -6.93 20.49 38.29
CA ASP A 442 -5.92 19.69 39.00
C ASP A 442 -4.52 20.32 38.85
N LEU A 443 -4.19 21.20 39.79
CA LEU A 443 -2.94 21.96 39.85
C LEU A 443 -1.68 21.08 39.93
N ASP A 444 -1.78 19.89 40.52
CA ASP A 444 -0.63 19.00 40.71
C ASP A 444 -0.38 18.14 39.45
N VAL A 445 -1.45 17.68 38.79
CA VAL A 445 -1.35 17.07 37.46
C VAL A 445 -0.88 18.08 36.40
N ILE A 446 -1.37 19.33 36.42
CA ILE A 446 -0.88 20.41 35.54
C ILE A 446 0.63 20.62 35.74
N ARG A 447 1.08 20.68 36.99
CA ARG A 447 2.51 20.81 37.33
C ARG A 447 3.31 19.62 36.81
N ALA A 448 2.87 18.39 37.06
CA ALA A 448 3.56 17.18 36.61
C ALA A 448 3.69 17.09 35.08
N LEU A 449 2.68 17.56 34.33
CA LEU A 449 2.70 17.63 32.86
C LEU A 449 3.67 18.72 32.35
N LEU A 450 3.67 19.91 32.96
CA LEU A 450 4.58 21.01 32.61
C LEU A 450 6.04 20.69 32.94
N GLU A 451 6.31 20.09 34.12
CA GLU A 451 7.63 19.59 34.51
C GLU A 451 8.19 18.55 33.52
N ALA A 452 7.30 17.78 32.88
CA ALA A 452 7.66 16.78 31.87
C ALA A 452 7.76 17.35 30.44
N GLY A 453 7.50 18.64 30.22
CA GLY A 453 7.63 19.31 28.92
C GLY A 453 6.39 19.22 28.02
N ALA A 454 5.18 19.12 28.59
CA ALA A 454 3.95 19.30 27.82
C ALA A 454 3.86 20.73 27.24
N ASP A 455 3.45 20.86 25.98
CA ASP A 455 3.34 22.16 25.30
C ASP A 455 1.94 22.79 25.49
N PRO A 456 1.80 23.91 26.24
CA PRO A 456 0.52 24.56 26.47
C PRO A 456 -0.05 25.26 25.22
N ASN A 457 0.73 25.45 24.16
CA ASN A 457 0.31 26.17 22.96
C ASN A 457 -0.49 25.29 21.98
N ILE A 458 -0.55 23.98 22.21
CA ILE A 458 -1.26 23.05 21.32
C ILE A 458 -2.77 23.24 21.45
N LYS A 459 -3.35 23.90 20.44
CA LYS A 459 -4.79 24.14 20.36
C LYS A 459 -5.59 22.84 20.31
N ASP A 460 -6.66 22.76 21.09
CA ASP A 460 -7.58 21.61 21.16
C ASP A 460 -8.46 21.44 19.89
N GLY A 461 -9.43 20.51 19.92
CA GLY A 461 -10.39 20.32 18.83
C GLY A 461 -11.32 21.53 18.57
N TYR A 462 -11.47 22.40 19.57
CA TYR A 462 -12.26 23.64 19.52
C TYR A 462 -11.41 24.87 19.15
N ARG A 463 -10.14 24.66 18.77
CA ARG A 463 -9.12 25.70 18.48
C ARG A 463 -8.69 26.55 19.68
N ARG A 464 -8.99 26.12 20.92
CA ARG A 464 -8.58 26.79 22.15
C ARG A 464 -7.18 26.33 22.55
N ASP A 465 -6.28 27.26 22.84
CA ASP A 465 -5.02 26.93 23.51
C ASP A 465 -5.26 26.68 25.02
N THR A 466 -4.23 26.25 25.75
CA THR A 466 -4.36 25.92 27.18
C THR A 466 -4.70 27.15 28.03
N TYR A 467 -4.28 28.35 27.62
CA TYR A 467 -4.57 29.60 28.32
C TYR A 467 -6.05 30.00 28.15
N MET A 468 -6.63 29.80 26.97
CA MET A 468 -8.07 29.95 26.75
C MET A 468 -8.88 28.99 27.62
N VAL A 469 -8.44 27.74 27.78
CA VAL A 469 -9.09 26.76 28.65
C VAL A 469 -8.95 27.11 30.14
N ALA A 470 -7.78 27.61 30.55
CA ALA A 470 -7.52 28.05 31.92
C ALA A 470 -8.14 29.40 32.28
N SER A 471 -8.73 30.14 31.33
CA SER A 471 -9.15 31.55 31.52
C SER A 471 -10.12 31.76 32.69
N ASP A 472 -11.03 30.82 32.95
CA ASP A 472 -11.97 30.87 34.07
C ASP A 472 -11.33 30.48 35.43
N ASN A 473 -10.09 29.97 35.46
CA ASN A 473 -9.40 29.52 36.67
C ASN A 473 -8.06 30.25 36.90
N LEU A 474 -8.08 31.21 37.83
CA LEU A 474 -6.94 32.04 38.20
C LEU A 474 -5.72 31.25 38.71
N ASN A 475 -5.91 30.08 39.32
CA ASN A 475 -4.79 29.26 39.81
C ASN A 475 -4.10 28.50 38.65
N CYS A 476 -4.87 28.01 37.68
CA CYS A 476 -4.33 27.42 36.46
C CYS A 476 -3.53 28.46 35.64
N LEU A 477 -4.08 29.66 35.43
CA LEU A 477 -3.37 30.76 34.75
C LEU A 477 -2.04 31.11 35.44
N ARG A 478 -2.05 31.22 36.78
CA ARG A 478 -0.84 31.52 37.57
C ARG A 478 0.23 30.42 37.52
N LEU A 479 -0.14 29.16 37.27
CA LEU A 479 0.84 28.10 37.04
C LEU A 479 1.43 28.18 35.63
N LEU A 480 0.59 28.41 34.61
CA LEU A 480 1.04 28.54 33.22
C LEU A 480 1.99 29.75 33.05
N SER A 481 1.62 30.92 33.58
CA SER A 481 2.42 32.15 33.45
C SER A 481 3.80 32.03 34.11
N ARG A 482 3.90 31.33 35.25
CA ARG A 482 5.18 31.09 35.95
C ARG A 482 6.13 30.19 35.18
N VAL A 483 5.62 29.30 34.33
CA VAL A 483 6.46 28.44 33.46
C VAL A 483 6.91 29.23 32.23
N GLU A 484 6.07 30.12 31.72
CA GLU A 484 6.39 31.02 30.60
C GLU A 484 7.46 32.06 30.98
N GLU A 485 7.41 32.63 32.19
CA GLU A 485 8.47 33.53 32.71
C GLU A 485 9.85 32.86 32.85
N GLY A 486 9.90 31.53 33.00
CA GLY A 486 11.14 30.76 33.10
C GLY A 486 11.71 30.25 31.76
N SER A 487 10.94 30.33 30.67
CA SER A 487 11.32 29.80 29.36
C SER A 487 11.48 30.93 28.34
N LEU A 488 12.68 31.04 27.76
CA LEU A 488 13.03 32.12 26.84
C LEU A 488 12.22 32.08 25.51
N GLY A 489 11.08 32.77 25.52
CA GLY A 489 10.52 33.45 24.35
C GLY A 489 9.56 32.67 23.46
N LEU A 490 8.30 32.52 23.90
CA LEU A 490 7.14 32.29 23.02
C LEU A 490 5.99 33.19 23.46
N LYS A 491 5.69 34.24 22.69
CA LYS A 491 4.51 35.08 22.94
C LYS A 491 3.25 34.35 22.48
N SER A 492 2.36 34.04 23.41
CA SER A 492 0.94 33.88 23.09
C SER A 492 0.28 35.25 23.00
N ASP A 493 -0.27 35.62 21.83
CA ASP A 493 -1.11 36.83 21.68
C ASP A 493 -2.30 36.79 22.66
N THR A 494 -2.76 35.59 23.02
CA THR A 494 -3.84 35.35 23.97
C THR A 494 -3.46 35.77 25.41
N LEU A 495 -2.22 35.52 25.85
CA LEU A 495 -1.76 35.92 27.20
C LEU A 495 -1.85 37.43 27.39
N SER A 496 -1.47 38.19 26.36
CA SER A 496 -1.51 39.65 26.35
C SER A 496 -2.94 40.20 26.50
N TYR A 497 -3.94 39.47 26.00
CA TYR A 497 -5.35 39.85 26.10
C TYR A 497 -5.98 39.46 27.45
N VAL A 498 -5.59 38.31 28.01
CA VAL A 498 -6.09 37.80 29.30
C VAL A 498 -5.47 38.54 30.49
N LEU A 499 -4.23 39.05 30.38
CA LEU A 499 -3.61 39.88 31.42
C LEU A 499 -4.01 41.36 31.37
N ALA A 500 -4.73 41.79 30.32
CA ALA A 500 -5.14 43.19 30.11
C ALA A 500 -6.60 43.48 30.51
N ASN A 501 -7.36 42.47 30.93
CA ASN A 501 -8.75 42.56 31.42
C ASN A 501 -8.87 41.89 32.80
#